data_AF-A0A7J4VEH4-F1
#
_entry.id   AF-A0A7J4VEH4-F1
#
_cell.length_a   1.000
_cell.length_b   1.000
_cell.length_c   1.000
_cell.angle_alpha   90.00
_cell.angle_beta   90.00
_cell.angle_gamma   90.00
#
_symmetry.space_group_name_H-M   'P 1'
#
loop_
_entity.id
_entity.type
_entity.pdbx_description
1 polymer ?
#
loop_
_entity_poly.entity_id
_entity_poly.type
_entity_poly.pdbx_seq_one_letter_code
_entity_poly.pdbx_strand_id
1 'polypeptide(L)'
;MKGHKMLIKNLSLTNFKQYREENIKDFPIGLTGLVGKNGSGKSTLFEAIYYALFGRPLEGKVASLRNDHSEGAPLSVTLEFEEKDKHYRITRIVRGRNNSADAKLEIWQDEIDPPHYKEIAVDATPVNREIYKILRIDADSFKNSFFARQKETAGIINGTPAKRLEAFRKMLGFDKYDDLVDRITARVESIKIAAENLEGFLLGEEVVTQYTAQIETLSGEMRAKEAILETLRTGLTDKQAVKTERATVVNSLDEKRKLHTNLGTSITATSTSITNNGLSLANCEAKIVNLEALSAELEQEGTVIGEYNRINEQIESLNTAKNLKTRRDTIEQNCQKTIATRDEVSSKISNLDRELQELPKYEEQISTQENLLNEKRLHLET
;
A
#
# COMPACT_ATOMS: atom_id res chain seq x y z
N MET A 1 65.77 34.77 30.93
CA MET A 1 66.10 33.94 29.76
C MET A 1 67.60 33.71 29.73
N LYS A 2 68.09 32.49 29.99
CA LYS A 2 69.50 32.17 29.69
C LYS A 2 69.65 32.30 28.17
N GLY A 3 70.48 33.23 27.72
CA GLY A 3 70.76 33.41 26.29
C GLY A 3 71.28 32.11 25.70
N HIS A 4 70.82 31.78 24.50
CA HIS A 4 71.40 30.71 23.69
C HIS A 4 72.87 31.04 23.43
N LYS A 5 73.76 30.12 23.77
CA LYS A 5 75.21 30.32 23.67
C LYS A 5 75.80 29.16 22.89
N MET A 6 75.86 29.34 21.58
CA MET A 6 76.53 28.43 20.69
C MET A 6 78.05 28.66 20.78
N LEU A 7 78.81 27.62 21.11
CA LEU A 7 80.27 27.63 21.11
C LEU A 7 80.80 26.73 20.00
N ILE A 8 81.54 27.30 19.06
CA ILE A 8 82.23 26.52 18.02
C ILE A 8 83.42 25.81 18.67
N LYS A 9 83.63 24.53 18.35
CA LYS A 9 84.73 23.71 18.88
C LYS A 9 85.73 23.36 17.80
N ASN A 10 85.25 22.76 16.70
CA ASN A 10 86.10 22.29 15.59
C ASN A 10 85.45 22.62 14.24
N LEU A 11 86.27 22.92 13.24
CA LEU A 11 85.85 23.15 11.86
C LEU A 11 86.79 22.41 10.90
N SER A 12 86.24 21.51 10.11
CA SER A 12 86.96 20.77 9.07
C SER A 12 86.39 21.09 7.70
N LEU A 13 87.27 21.45 6.76
CA LEU A 13 86.93 21.84 5.39
C LEU A 13 87.67 20.95 4.40
N THR A 14 86.97 20.52 3.36
CA THR A 14 87.58 19.85 2.20
C THR A 14 87.00 20.46 0.93
N ASN A 15 87.87 20.85 0.00
CA ASN A 15 87.53 21.45 -1.28
C ASN A 15 86.54 22.63 -1.19
N PHE A 16 86.68 23.48 -0.17
CA PHE A 16 85.80 24.62 0.10
C PHE A 16 86.47 25.95 -0.28
N LYS A 17 86.03 26.57 -1.39
CA LYS A 17 86.63 27.76 -2.01
C LYS A 17 88.15 27.66 -2.14
N GLN A 18 88.91 28.46 -1.41
CA GLN A 18 90.38 28.44 -1.44
C GLN A 18 91.01 27.35 -0.54
N TYR A 19 90.23 26.70 0.32
CA TYR A 19 90.71 25.62 1.18
C TYR A 19 90.62 24.29 0.41
N ARG A 20 91.74 23.59 0.26
CA ARG A 20 91.77 22.21 -0.27
C ARG A 20 91.46 21.22 0.84
N GLU A 21 92.16 21.37 1.95
CA GLU A 21 91.91 20.65 3.19
C GLU A 21 92.37 21.55 4.34
N GLU A 22 91.52 21.73 5.35
CA GLU A 22 91.83 22.54 6.53
C GLU A 22 91.10 21.98 7.74
N ASN A 23 91.79 21.83 8.85
CA ASN A 23 91.24 21.28 10.09
C ASN A 23 91.59 22.20 11.26
N ILE A 24 90.66 23.07 11.64
CA ILE A 24 90.81 23.98 12.76
C ILE A 24 90.21 23.31 13.99
N LYS A 25 91.06 22.94 14.94
CA LYS A 25 90.67 22.31 16.20
C LYS A 25 90.72 23.30 17.36
N ASP A 26 89.94 23.00 18.39
CA ASP A 26 89.99 23.64 19.71
C ASP A 26 89.83 25.17 19.65
N PHE A 27 88.76 25.63 19.00
CA PHE A 27 88.39 27.05 19.01
C PHE A 27 88.31 27.53 20.48
N PRO A 28 89.13 28.52 20.87
CA PRO A 28 89.21 28.94 22.26
C PRO A 28 87.95 29.72 22.65
N ILE A 29 87.58 29.62 23.93
CA ILE A 29 86.53 30.46 24.50
C ILE A 29 87.09 31.87 24.66
N GLY A 30 86.43 32.86 24.05
CA GLY A 30 86.80 34.26 24.18
C GLY A 30 86.96 34.95 22.83
N LEU A 31 87.93 35.86 22.73
CA LEU A 31 88.21 36.63 21.52
C LEU A 31 89.23 35.91 20.65
N THR A 32 88.78 35.40 19.50
CA THR A 32 89.65 34.78 18.49
C THR A 32 89.86 35.75 17.32
N GLY A 33 91.11 36.16 17.10
CA GLY A 33 91.49 37.01 15.97
C GLY A 33 91.99 36.18 14.78
N LEU A 34 91.35 36.31 13.62
CA LEU A 34 91.83 35.73 12.36
C LEU A 34 92.67 36.76 11.60
N VAL A 35 93.97 36.53 11.48
CA VAL A 35 94.92 37.46 10.83
C VAL A 35 95.48 36.86 9.55
N GLY A 36 95.58 37.68 8.50
CA GLY A 36 96.19 37.28 7.22
C GLY A 36 96.02 38.35 6.15
N LYS A 37 96.56 38.13 4.95
CA LYS A 37 96.39 39.05 3.80
C LYS A 37 94.94 39.09 3.30
N ASN A 38 94.54 40.16 2.63
CA ASN A 38 93.25 40.18 1.91
C ASN A 38 93.22 39.04 0.88
N GLY A 39 92.09 38.34 0.78
CA GLY A 39 91.99 37.15 -0.06
C GLY A 39 92.63 35.89 0.53
N SER A 40 93.09 35.89 1.79
CA SER A 40 93.53 34.67 2.48
C SER A 40 92.38 33.81 3.02
N GLY A 41 91.12 34.18 2.73
CA GLY A 41 89.87 33.48 3.08
C GLY A 41 89.47 33.44 4.55
N LYS A 42 89.86 34.45 5.32
CA LYS A 42 89.24 34.71 6.62
C LYS A 42 87.71 34.74 6.54
N SER A 43 87.16 35.45 5.55
CA SER A 43 85.71 35.50 5.30
C SER A 43 85.13 34.14 4.88
N THR A 44 85.93 33.31 4.22
CA THR A 44 85.55 31.96 3.78
C THR A 44 85.33 31.02 4.96
N LEU A 45 86.08 31.16 6.05
CA LEU A 45 85.86 30.37 7.27
C LEU A 45 84.47 30.64 7.87
N PHE A 46 84.07 31.91 7.92
CA PHE A 46 82.73 32.29 8.38
C PHE A 46 81.63 31.74 7.47
N GLU A 47 81.84 31.82 6.16
CA GLU A 47 80.91 31.26 5.19
C GLU A 47 80.80 29.74 5.28
N ALA A 48 81.89 29.05 5.64
CA ALA A 48 81.86 27.62 5.90
C ALA A 48 81.04 27.28 7.13
N ILE A 49 81.21 28.01 8.25
CA ILE A 49 80.38 27.84 9.46
C ILE A 49 78.90 28.08 9.12
N TYR A 50 78.61 29.16 8.40
CA TYR A 50 77.24 29.48 7.97
C TYR A 50 76.65 28.36 7.09
N TYR A 51 77.42 27.86 6.12
CA TYR A 51 77.00 26.76 5.27
C TYR A 51 76.78 25.47 6.06
N ALA A 52 77.67 25.14 7.01
CA ALA A 52 77.54 23.98 7.87
C ALA A 52 76.21 24.00 8.62
N LEU A 53 75.83 25.15 9.21
CA LEU A 53 74.58 25.28 9.96
C LEU A 53 73.35 25.23 9.05
N PHE A 54 73.31 26.04 7.99
CA PHE A 54 72.07 26.31 7.26
C PHE A 54 71.96 25.65 5.88
N GLY A 55 73.03 25.03 5.39
CA GLY A 55 73.05 24.31 4.11
C GLY A 55 72.89 25.19 2.88
N ARG A 56 72.99 26.51 3.03
CA ARG A 56 72.88 27.49 1.95
C ARG A 56 74.09 28.44 1.97
N PRO A 57 74.60 28.87 0.81
CA PRO A 57 75.72 29.80 0.75
C PRO A 57 75.32 31.18 1.31
N LEU A 58 76.30 31.95 1.79
CA LEU A 58 76.06 33.31 2.29
C LEU A 58 75.67 34.27 1.16
N GLU A 59 76.28 34.07 -0.01
CA GLU A 59 76.03 34.76 -1.28
C GLU A 59 76.25 33.77 -2.45
N GLY A 60 75.50 33.92 -3.55
CA GLY A 60 75.68 33.09 -4.75
C GLY A 60 75.01 31.71 -4.70
N LYS A 61 75.55 30.75 -5.45
CA LYS A 61 75.00 29.39 -5.59
C LYS A 61 75.87 28.37 -4.85
N VAL A 62 75.34 27.21 -4.47
CA VAL A 62 76.14 26.15 -3.79
C VAL A 62 77.38 25.77 -4.61
N ALA A 63 77.30 25.82 -5.94
CA ALA A 63 78.43 25.56 -6.83
C ALA A 63 79.64 26.50 -6.59
N SER A 64 79.42 27.75 -6.17
CA SER A 64 80.51 28.70 -5.89
C SER A 64 81.22 28.45 -4.56
N LEU A 65 80.78 27.46 -3.77
CA LEU A 65 81.48 27.01 -2.57
C LEU A 65 82.58 25.99 -2.88
N ARG A 66 82.57 25.39 -4.07
CA ARG A 66 83.56 24.38 -4.47
C ARG A 66 84.90 25.05 -4.76
N ASN A 67 85.99 24.40 -4.40
CA ASN A 67 87.33 24.81 -4.79
C ASN A 67 87.53 24.60 -6.29
N ASP A 68 87.98 25.63 -7.00
CA ASP A 68 88.20 25.58 -8.46
C ASP A 68 89.22 24.51 -8.86
N HIS A 69 90.14 24.14 -7.96
CA HIS A 69 91.18 23.13 -8.18
C HIS A 69 90.74 21.71 -7.78
N SER A 70 89.48 21.51 -7.40
CA SER A 70 89.00 20.21 -6.93
C SER A 70 88.63 19.23 -8.05
N GLU A 71 88.62 19.66 -9.32
CA GLU A 71 88.31 18.83 -10.51
C GLU A 71 87.02 17.97 -10.39
N GLY A 72 86.06 18.39 -9.57
CA GLY A 72 84.81 17.65 -9.32
C GLY A 72 84.84 16.71 -8.11
N ALA A 73 85.94 16.66 -7.37
CA ALA A 73 86.02 16.01 -6.05
C ALA A 73 85.01 16.64 -5.08
N PRO A 74 84.41 15.86 -4.17
CA PRO A 74 83.37 16.34 -3.26
C PRO A 74 83.90 17.48 -2.38
N LEU A 75 83.03 18.46 -2.12
CA LEU A 75 83.28 19.45 -1.06
C LEU A 75 82.61 18.97 0.22
N SER A 76 83.27 19.15 1.35
CA SER A 76 82.70 18.83 2.66
C SER A 76 83.01 19.92 3.67
N VAL A 77 82.07 20.11 4.59
CA VAL A 77 82.20 20.98 5.75
C VAL A 77 81.67 20.23 6.95
N THR A 78 82.51 20.07 7.96
CA THR A 78 82.14 19.50 9.26
C THR A 78 82.33 20.55 10.33
N LEU A 79 81.29 20.84 11.09
CA LEU A 79 81.32 21.77 12.21
C LEU A 79 80.92 21.04 13.48
N GLU A 80 81.76 21.14 14.50
CA GLU A 80 81.44 20.70 15.85
C GLU A 80 81.18 21.93 16.72
N PHE A 81 80.05 21.91 17.43
CA PHE A 81 79.64 23.01 18.28
C PHE A 81 78.93 22.51 19.53
N GLU A 82 78.87 23.36 20.54
CA GLU A 82 78.20 23.12 21.80
C GLU A 82 77.06 24.12 21.97
N GLU A 83 75.87 23.66 22.36
CA GLU A 83 74.71 24.48 22.69
C GLU A 83 74.00 23.85 23.89
N LYS A 84 73.83 24.62 24.98
CA LYS A 84 73.23 24.15 26.25
C LYS A 84 73.88 22.86 26.78
N ASP A 85 75.21 22.89 26.86
CA ASP A 85 76.04 21.79 27.39
C ASP A 85 75.90 20.47 26.61
N LYS A 86 75.46 20.55 25.34
CA LYS A 86 75.38 19.40 24.43
C LYS A 86 76.26 19.63 23.22
N HIS A 87 77.06 18.62 22.88
CA HIS A 87 77.96 18.65 21.73
C HIS A 87 77.32 18.05 20.49
N TYR A 88 77.34 18.82 19.41
CA TYR A 88 76.77 18.47 18.12
C TYR A 88 77.85 18.45 17.05
N ARG A 89 77.73 17.52 16.11
CA ARG A 89 78.52 17.48 14.88
C ARG A 89 77.59 17.55 13.69
N ILE A 90 77.79 18.55 12.83
CA ILE A 90 77.08 18.67 11.56
C ILE A 90 78.05 18.51 10.41
N THR A 91 77.75 17.60 9.50
CA THR A 91 78.55 17.30 8.31
C THR A 91 77.70 17.54 7.08
N ARG A 92 78.19 18.35 6.14
CA ARG A 92 77.56 18.56 4.82
C ARG A 92 78.53 18.21 3.72
N ILE A 93 78.05 17.48 2.72
CA ILE A 93 78.85 17.02 1.58
C ILE A 93 78.12 17.35 0.29
N VAL A 94 78.82 17.94 -0.68
CA VAL A 94 78.27 18.18 -2.02
C VAL A 94 79.05 17.37 -3.06
N ARG A 95 78.35 16.41 -3.68
CA ARG A 95 78.93 15.45 -4.62
C ARG A 95 78.55 15.74 -6.06
N GLY A 96 79.48 15.44 -6.96
CA GLY A 96 79.28 15.44 -8.41
C GLY A 96 78.99 16.82 -9.04
N ARG A 97 78.85 16.84 -10.36
CA ARG A 97 78.55 18.05 -11.14
C ARG A 97 77.12 18.57 -10.95
N ASN A 98 76.20 17.68 -10.56
CA ASN A 98 74.80 18.03 -10.25
C ASN A 98 74.61 18.60 -8.84
N ASN A 99 75.69 18.75 -8.07
CA ASN A 99 75.67 19.29 -6.70
C ASN A 99 74.65 18.60 -5.78
N SER A 100 74.63 17.26 -5.81
CA SER A 100 73.84 16.47 -4.84
C SER A 100 74.36 16.77 -3.43
N ALA A 101 73.47 17.19 -2.54
CA ALA A 101 73.81 17.68 -1.21
C ALA A 101 73.34 16.68 -0.14
N ASP A 102 74.30 16.08 0.54
CA ASP A 102 74.08 15.22 1.69
C ASP A 102 74.34 16.01 2.98
N ALA A 103 73.57 15.72 4.02
CA ALA A 103 73.77 16.30 5.34
C ALA A 103 73.54 15.25 6.43
N LYS A 104 74.33 15.35 7.51
CA LYS A 104 74.21 14.52 8.69
C LYS A 104 74.36 15.38 9.93
N LEU A 105 73.47 15.21 10.90
CA LEU A 105 73.54 15.83 12.22
C LEU A 105 73.65 14.74 13.27
N GLU A 106 74.63 14.88 14.15
CA GLU A 106 74.95 13.92 15.19
C GLU A 106 75.12 14.63 16.55
N ILE A 107 74.88 13.90 17.64
CA ILE A 107 75.09 14.36 19.02
C ILE A 107 76.06 13.43 19.74
N TRP A 108 77.00 13.99 20.49
CA TRP A 108 77.89 13.22 21.34
C TRP A 108 77.11 12.59 22.49
N GLN A 109 77.21 11.27 22.63
CA GLN A 109 76.66 10.51 23.75
C GLN A 109 77.75 10.19 24.78
N ASP A 110 77.32 10.18 26.05
CA ASP A 110 78.02 9.60 27.19
C ASP A 110 79.36 10.24 27.60
N GLU A 111 79.76 11.38 27.01
CA GLU A 111 80.99 12.14 27.33
C GLU A 111 82.28 11.28 27.36
N ILE A 112 82.28 10.15 26.63
CA ILE A 112 83.42 9.23 26.56
C ILE A 112 84.41 9.69 25.48
N ASP A 113 85.70 9.52 25.72
CA ASP A 113 86.79 9.73 24.74
C ASP A 113 87.32 8.35 24.24
N PRO A 114 87.22 8.00 22.95
CA PRO A 114 86.81 8.84 21.82
C PRO A 114 85.30 9.07 21.77
N PRO A 115 84.86 10.23 21.23
CA PRO A 115 83.47 10.63 21.23
C PRO A 115 82.58 9.69 20.40
N HIS A 116 81.57 9.13 21.05
CA HIS A 116 80.53 8.34 20.39
C HIS A 116 79.39 9.24 19.92
N TYR A 117 79.18 9.32 18.61
CA TYR A 117 78.16 10.17 18.00
C TYR A 117 76.91 9.36 17.62
N LYS A 118 75.75 9.79 18.12
CA LYS A 118 74.45 9.28 17.70
C LYS A 118 73.83 10.19 16.65
N GLU A 119 73.33 9.59 15.59
CA GLU A 119 72.62 10.29 14.53
C GLU A 119 71.29 10.88 15.03
N ILE A 120 71.06 12.16 14.74
CA ILE A 120 69.82 12.89 15.01
C ILE A 120 68.99 13.01 13.73
N ALA A 121 69.66 13.33 12.61
CA ALA A 121 69.00 13.55 11.33
C ALA A 121 69.97 13.31 10.16
N VAL A 122 69.40 12.84 9.05
CA VAL A 122 70.06 12.67 7.75
C VAL A 122 69.27 13.46 6.71
N ASP A 123 69.93 13.84 5.63
CA ASP A 123 69.44 14.66 4.54
C ASP A 123 69.27 16.14 4.88
N ALA A 124 69.34 16.99 3.85
CA ALA A 124 69.36 18.44 4.02
C ALA A 124 68.14 18.98 4.77
N THR A 125 66.92 18.53 4.43
CA THR A 125 65.68 19.05 5.00
C THR A 125 65.49 18.68 6.48
N PRO A 126 65.61 17.40 6.89
CA PRO A 126 65.54 17.04 8.31
C PRO A 126 66.63 17.69 9.15
N VAL A 127 67.87 17.74 8.66
CA VAL A 127 68.99 18.40 9.35
C VAL A 127 68.72 19.89 9.57
N ASN A 128 68.24 20.62 8.55
CA ASN A 128 67.90 22.04 8.68
C ASN A 128 66.82 22.29 9.74
N ARG A 129 65.81 21.41 9.80
CA ARG A 129 64.74 21.49 10.80
C ARG A 129 65.25 21.26 12.23
N GLU A 130 66.12 20.28 12.42
CA GLU A 130 66.70 20.01 13.75
C GLU A 130 67.66 21.12 14.20
N ILE A 131 68.49 21.66 13.29
CA ILE A 131 69.33 22.83 13.58
C ILE A 131 68.48 24.03 14.02
N TYR A 132 67.36 24.30 13.35
CA TYR A 132 66.44 25.37 13.76
C TYR A 132 65.86 25.13 15.17
N LYS A 133 65.55 23.88 15.55
CA LYS A 133 65.08 23.56 16.91
C LYS A 133 66.16 23.75 17.97
N ILE A 134 67.42 23.44 17.64
CA ILE A 134 68.57 23.57 18.55
C ILE A 134 68.92 25.04 18.75
N LEU A 135 69.19 25.77 17.67
CA LEU A 135 69.69 27.15 17.73
C LEU A 135 68.59 28.20 17.87
N ARG A 136 67.33 27.87 17.52
CA ARG A 136 66.17 28.77 17.57
C ARG A 136 66.35 30.08 16.80
N ILE A 137 67.22 30.07 15.80
CA ILE A 137 67.52 31.19 14.93
C ILE A 137 67.48 30.72 13.48
N ASP A 138 66.82 31.48 12.62
CA ASP A 138 66.84 31.23 11.19
C ASP A 138 68.12 31.77 10.56
N ALA A 139 68.40 31.33 9.34
CA ALA A 139 69.63 31.65 8.65
C ALA A 139 69.79 33.15 8.33
N ASP A 140 68.69 33.90 8.10
CA ASP A 140 68.80 35.36 7.88
C ASP A 140 69.09 36.07 9.20
N SER A 141 68.39 35.69 10.27
CA SER A 141 68.64 36.24 11.61
C SER A 141 70.06 35.93 12.10
N PHE A 142 70.59 34.73 11.84
CA PHE A 142 71.97 34.38 12.17
C PHE A 142 72.97 35.22 11.37
N LYS A 143 72.72 35.38 10.06
CA LYS A 143 73.52 36.26 9.20
C LYS A 143 73.51 37.69 9.72
N ASN A 144 72.39 38.21 10.19
CA ASN A 144 72.32 39.61 10.62
C ASN A 144 72.80 39.83 12.06
N SER A 145 72.69 38.82 12.94
CA SER A 145 73.04 38.92 14.36
C SER A 145 74.48 38.54 14.70
N PHE A 146 75.03 37.50 14.03
CA PHE A 146 76.37 36.97 14.31
C PHE A 146 77.44 37.48 13.33
N PHE A 147 77.05 38.18 12.27
CA PHE A 147 77.97 38.75 11.28
C PHE A 147 77.78 40.27 11.19
N ALA A 148 78.60 41.00 11.93
CA ALA A 148 78.75 42.43 11.73
C ALA A 148 79.52 42.66 10.42
N ARG A 149 78.82 42.97 9.31
CA ARG A 149 79.49 43.32 8.04
C ARG A 149 80.38 44.54 8.25
N GLN A 150 81.50 44.59 7.55
CA GLN A 150 82.54 45.64 7.62
C GLN A 150 82.08 47.06 7.19
N LYS A 151 80.77 47.32 7.09
CA LYS A 151 80.16 48.63 6.80
C LYS A 151 78.85 48.90 7.57
N GLU A 152 78.20 47.90 8.16
CA GLU A 152 76.89 48.05 8.83
C GLU A 152 77.02 48.64 10.24
N THR A 153 78.15 48.40 10.92
CA THR A 153 78.46 48.99 12.24
C THR A 153 78.62 50.50 12.18
N ALA A 154 79.08 51.06 11.05
CA ALA A 154 79.22 52.51 10.91
C ALA A 154 77.87 53.24 10.93
N GLY A 155 76.80 52.62 10.39
CA GLY A 155 75.45 53.17 10.42
C GLY A 155 74.80 53.14 11.81
N ILE A 156 75.14 52.13 12.62
CA ILE A 156 74.68 51.99 14.01
C ILE A 156 75.41 52.98 14.92
N ILE A 157 76.72 53.21 14.71
CA ILE A 157 77.53 54.09 15.56
C ILE A 157 77.35 55.57 15.18
N ASN A 158 77.35 55.89 13.88
CA ASN A 158 77.38 57.27 13.37
C ASN A 158 76.05 57.75 12.77
N GLY A 159 74.99 56.93 12.77
CA GLY A 159 73.68 57.29 12.22
C GLY A 159 72.84 58.17 13.15
N THR A 160 71.87 58.90 12.58
CA THR A 160 70.80 59.57 13.35
C THR A 160 69.95 58.54 14.11
N PRO A 161 69.22 58.91 15.17
CA PRO A 161 68.38 57.98 15.94
C PRO A 161 67.45 57.12 15.06
N ALA A 162 66.86 57.69 14.00
CA ALA A 162 66.03 56.98 13.04
C ALA A 162 66.84 55.95 12.21
N LYS A 163 68.00 56.34 11.66
CA LYS A 163 68.88 55.44 10.91
C LYS A 163 69.45 54.32 11.78
N ARG A 164 69.73 54.60 13.06
CA ARG A 164 70.15 53.59 14.03
C ARG A 164 69.03 52.59 14.30
N LEU A 165 67.80 53.07 14.53
CA LEU A 165 66.64 52.19 14.73
C LEU A 165 66.39 51.31 13.50
N GLU A 166 66.48 51.87 12.29
CA GLU A 166 66.37 51.13 11.03
C GLU A 166 67.48 50.07 10.90
N ALA A 167 68.73 50.44 11.18
CA ALA A 167 69.85 49.50 11.16
C ALA A 167 69.70 48.38 12.21
N PHE A 168 69.20 48.70 13.42
CA PHE A 168 68.89 47.70 14.45
C PHE A 168 67.72 46.78 14.04
N ARG A 169 66.68 47.33 13.40
CA ARG A 169 65.56 46.52 12.88
C ARG A 169 66.04 45.55 11.80
N LYS A 170 66.88 46.00 10.88
CA LYS A 170 67.55 45.16 9.88
C LYS A 170 68.43 44.08 10.51
N MET A 171 69.24 44.45 11.50
CA MET A 171 70.10 43.53 12.24
C MET A 171 69.29 42.43 12.96
N LEU A 172 68.13 42.78 13.50
CA LEU A 172 67.23 41.85 14.20
C LEU A 172 66.25 41.14 13.25
N GLY A 173 66.30 41.42 11.95
CA GLY A 173 65.42 40.81 10.95
C GLY A 173 63.95 41.27 11.05
N PHE A 174 63.68 42.42 11.67
CA PHE A 174 62.33 42.95 11.82
C PHE A 174 61.71 43.46 10.51
N ASP A 175 62.51 43.63 9.45
CA ASP A 175 62.01 44.01 8.12
C ASP A 175 60.92 43.05 7.60
N LYS A 176 60.98 41.76 7.99
CA LYS A 176 59.96 40.75 7.62
C LYS A 176 58.58 41.02 8.23
N TYR A 177 58.53 41.81 9.31
CA TYR A 177 57.26 42.20 9.95
C TYR A 177 56.66 43.42 9.27
N ASP A 178 57.46 44.29 8.65
CA ASP A 178 56.93 45.42 7.87
C ASP A 178 56.09 44.89 6.70
N ASP A 179 56.57 43.86 5.98
CA ASP A 179 55.79 43.17 4.94
C ASP A 179 54.49 42.54 5.49
N LEU A 180 54.50 42.05 6.74
CA LEU A 180 53.31 41.48 7.37
C LEU A 180 52.30 42.57 7.72
N VAL A 181 52.76 43.70 8.25
CA VAL A 181 51.95 44.88 8.56
C VAL A 181 51.32 45.43 7.28
N ASP A 182 52.08 45.52 6.19
CA ASP A 182 51.56 45.97 4.89
C ASP A 182 50.46 45.04 4.37
N ARG A 183 50.68 43.71 4.44
CA ARG A 183 49.67 42.73 4.04
C ARG A 183 48.41 42.80 4.90
N ILE A 184 48.56 42.94 6.22
CA ILE A 184 47.42 43.07 7.13
C ILE A 184 46.65 44.35 6.83
N THR A 185 47.34 45.47 6.66
CA THR A 185 46.73 46.78 6.38
C THR A 185 45.97 46.75 5.07
N ALA A 186 46.57 46.21 3.99
CA ALA A 186 45.89 46.03 2.71
C ALA A 186 44.66 45.12 2.83
N ARG A 187 44.73 44.07 3.66
CA ARG A 187 43.61 43.17 3.89
C ARG A 187 42.47 43.85 4.63
N VAL A 188 42.77 44.60 5.69
CA VAL A 188 41.78 45.38 6.45
C VAL A 188 41.06 46.37 5.53
N GLU A 189 41.81 47.10 4.70
CA GLU A 189 41.22 48.06 3.76
C GLU A 189 40.30 47.37 2.75
N SER A 190 40.71 46.21 2.20
CA SER A 190 39.86 45.45 1.28
C SER A 190 38.55 44.97 1.93
N ILE A 191 38.59 44.59 3.21
CA ILE A 191 37.41 44.12 3.95
C ILE A 191 36.48 45.31 4.24
N LYS A 192 37.05 46.47 4.59
CA LYS A 192 36.28 47.69 4.82
C LYS A 192 35.53 48.13 3.57
N ILE A 193 36.21 48.17 2.42
CA ILE A 193 35.58 48.48 1.13
C ILE A 193 34.50 47.45 0.78
N ALA A 194 34.73 46.16 1.04
CA ALA A 194 33.73 45.12 0.80
C ALA A 194 32.51 45.29 1.72
N ALA A 195 32.71 45.65 2.98
CA ALA A 195 31.63 45.92 3.93
C ALA A 195 30.81 47.15 3.52
N GLU A 196 31.46 48.26 3.14
CA GLU A 196 30.81 49.48 2.65
C GLU A 196 29.99 49.21 1.37
N ASN A 197 30.51 48.39 0.44
CA ASN A 197 29.77 47.97 -0.74
C ASN A 197 28.57 47.08 -0.39
N LEU A 198 28.72 46.14 0.55
CA LEU A 198 27.63 45.27 0.98
C LEU A 198 26.53 46.07 1.68
N GLU A 199 26.93 47.02 2.53
CA GLU A 199 26.05 47.95 3.22
C GLU A 199 25.33 48.87 2.22
N GLY A 200 26.03 49.34 1.18
CA GLY A 200 25.43 50.07 0.05
C GLY A 200 24.42 49.23 -0.77
N PHE A 201 24.63 47.92 -0.92
CA PHE A 201 23.65 47.01 -1.53
C PHE A 201 22.46 46.68 -0.61
N LEU A 202 22.66 46.75 0.72
CA LEU A 202 21.64 46.47 1.74
C LEU A 202 20.79 47.70 2.12
N LEU A 203 21.16 48.91 1.68
CA LEU A 203 20.52 50.18 2.06
C LEU A 203 19.75 50.86 0.92
N GLY A 204 19.18 50.09 0.01
CA GLY A 204 18.04 50.60 -0.77
C GLY A 204 16.80 50.60 0.11
N GLU A 205 16.61 51.57 1.00
CA GLU A 205 15.33 51.76 1.72
C GLU A 205 14.16 51.84 0.71
N GLU A 206 14.41 52.38 -0.48
CA GLU A 206 13.53 52.35 -1.65
C GLU A 206 13.22 50.94 -2.16
N VAL A 207 14.20 50.04 -2.19
CA VAL A 207 14.03 48.66 -2.67
C VAL A 207 13.24 47.84 -1.64
N VAL A 208 13.52 48.03 -0.34
CA VAL A 208 12.77 47.39 0.74
C VAL A 208 11.32 47.91 0.78
N THR A 209 11.10 49.22 0.61
CA THR A 209 9.75 49.79 0.53
C THR A 209 8.99 49.34 -0.72
N GLN A 210 9.65 49.20 -1.87
CA GLN A 210 9.02 48.63 -3.07
C GLN A 210 8.63 47.17 -2.89
N TYR A 211 9.51 46.33 -2.35
CA TYR A 211 9.20 44.91 -2.14
C TYR A 211 8.15 44.71 -1.05
N THR A 212 8.16 45.50 0.03
CA THR A 212 7.11 45.45 1.06
C THR A 212 5.75 45.88 0.52
N ALA A 213 5.67 46.94 -0.29
CA ALA A 213 4.44 47.33 -0.97
C ALA A 213 3.92 46.27 -1.95
N GLN A 214 4.83 45.60 -2.69
CA GLN A 214 4.47 44.46 -3.55
C GLN A 214 3.96 43.27 -2.73
N ILE A 215 4.61 42.94 -1.61
CA ILE A 215 4.18 41.86 -0.71
C ILE A 215 2.80 42.17 -0.13
N GLU A 216 2.54 43.40 0.31
CA GLU A 216 1.21 43.80 0.79
C GLU A 216 0.13 43.64 -0.29
N THR A 217 0.42 44.11 -1.52
CA THR A 217 -0.51 43.98 -2.65
C THR A 217 -0.82 42.52 -2.97
N LEU A 218 0.23 41.69 -3.10
CA LEU A 218 0.10 40.24 -3.35
C LEU A 218 -0.64 39.52 -2.22
N SER A 219 -0.38 39.91 -0.96
CA SER A 219 -1.07 39.33 0.20
C SER A 219 -2.55 39.68 0.22
N GLY A 220 -2.92 40.89 -0.22
CA GLY A 220 -4.31 41.31 -0.41
C GLY A 220 -5.02 40.50 -1.49
N GLU A 221 -4.37 40.29 -2.64
CA GLU A 221 -4.91 39.45 -3.71
C GLU A 221 -5.07 37.98 -3.30
N MET A 222 -4.11 37.43 -2.54
CA MET A 222 -4.21 36.08 -1.99
C MET A 222 -5.41 35.94 -1.06
N ARG A 223 -5.61 36.88 -0.12
CA ARG A 223 -6.76 36.87 0.79
C ARG A 223 -8.09 36.96 0.03
N ALA A 224 -8.15 37.80 -1.01
CA ALA A 224 -9.34 37.89 -1.86
C ALA A 224 -9.63 36.57 -2.59
N LYS A 225 -8.59 35.92 -3.14
CA LYS A 225 -8.73 34.60 -3.79
C LYS A 225 -9.10 33.49 -2.80
N GLU A 226 -8.57 33.51 -1.58
CA GLU A 226 -8.94 32.57 -0.52
C GLU A 226 -10.40 32.73 -0.10
N ALA A 227 -10.90 33.96 0.03
CA ALA A 227 -12.31 34.22 0.30
C ALA A 227 -13.20 33.69 -0.84
N ILE A 228 -12.81 33.90 -2.10
CA ILE A 228 -13.51 33.35 -3.27
C ILE A 228 -13.49 31.82 -3.24
N LEU A 229 -12.34 31.20 -2.97
CA LEU A 229 -12.22 29.74 -2.87
C LEU A 229 -13.12 29.16 -1.76
N GLU A 230 -13.23 29.84 -0.63
CA GLU A 230 -14.08 29.38 0.47
C GLU A 230 -15.56 29.47 0.11
N THR A 231 -16.00 30.54 -0.55
CA THR A 231 -17.39 30.63 -1.06
C THR A 231 -17.69 29.60 -2.16
N LEU A 232 -16.70 29.26 -2.99
CA LEU A 232 -16.83 28.18 -3.98
C LEU A 232 -16.91 26.80 -3.32
N ARG A 233 -16.15 26.57 -2.24
CA ARG A 233 -16.20 25.32 -1.47
C ARG A 233 -17.55 25.14 -0.79
N THR A 234 -18.08 26.17 -0.13
CA THR A 234 -19.41 26.11 0.49
C THR A 234 -20.49 25.89 -0.58
N GLY A 235 -20.40 26.57 -1.72
CA GLY A 235 -21.30 26.33 -2.84
C GLY A 235 -21.22 24.91 -3.43
N LEU A 236 -20.03 24.29 -3.40
CA LEU A 236 -19.84 22.88 -3.81
C LEU A 236 -20.42 21.90 -2.81
N THR A 237 -20.25 22.13 -1.51
CA THR A 237 -20.84 21.28 -0.46
C THR A 237 -22.36 21.35 -0.50
N ASP A 238 -22.94 22.53 -0.72
CA ASP A 238 -24.39 22.71 -0.86
C ASP A 238 -24.91 21.98 -2.10
N LYS A 239 -24.22 22.09 -3.24
CA LYS A 239 -24.58 21.34 -4.45
C LYS A 239 -24.45 19.82 -4.27
N GLN A 240 -23.45 19.35 -3.52
CA GLN A 240 -23.32 17.93 -3.20
C GLN A 240 -24.43 17.45 -2.28
N ALA A 241 -24.81 18.23 -1.26
CA ALA A 241 -25.93 17.92 -0.38
C ALA A 241 -27.25 17.81 -1.17
N VAL A 242 -27.54 18.78 -2.05
CA VAL A 242 -28.71 18.75 -2.94
C VAL A 242 -28.66 17.56 -3.90
N LYS A 243 -27.48 17.17 -4.40
CA LYS A 243 -27.32 15.98 -5.24
C LYS A 243 -27.60 14.70 -4.47
N THR A 244 -27.13 14.57 -3.23
CA THR A 244 -27.40 13.41 -2.38
C THR A 244 -28.88 13.32 -1.99
N GLU A 245 -29.52 14.45 -1.68
CA GLU A 245 -30.95 14.51 -1.40
C GLU A 245 -31.79 14.16 -2.63
N ARG A 246 -31.41 14.66 -3.82
CA ARG A 246 -32.04 14.22 -5.07
C ARG A 246 -31.87 12.72 -5.30
N ALA A 247 -30.71 12.15 -5.00
CA ALA A 247 -30.48 10.71 -5.16
C ALA A 247 -31.35 9.87 -4.21
N THR A 248 -31.53 10.29 -2.95
CA THR A 248 -32.43 9.60 -2.02
C THR A 248 -33.89 9.71 -2.46
N VAL A 249 -34.33 10.88 -2.94
CA VAL A 249 -35.67 11.05 -3.50
C VAL A 249 -35.88 10.15 -4.71
N VAL A 250 -34.93 10.10 -5.65
CA VAL A 250 -35.01 9.22 -6.83
C VAL A 250 -35.09 7.75 -6.42
N ASN A 251 -34.28 7.30 -5.45
CA ASN A 251 -34.35 5.93 -4.96
C ASN A 251 -35.72 5.63 -4.31
N SER A 252 -36.26 6.55 -3.51
CA SER A 252 -37.59 6.37 -2.90
C SER A 252 -38.73 6.33 -3.94
N LEU A 253 -38.58 7.08 -5.05
CA LEU A 253 -39.53 7.05 -6.16
C LEU A 253 -39.42 5.75 -6.94
N ASP A 254 -38.21 5.19 -7.11
CA ASP A 254 -38.01 3.89 -7.75
C ASP A 254 -38.59 2.75 -6.90
N GLU A 255 -38.44 2.79 -5.58
CA GLU A 255 -39.11 1.83 -4.68
C GLU A 255 -40.64 1.95 -4.75
N LYS A 256 -41.18 3.17 -4.73
CA LYS A 256 -42.63 3.39 -4.92
C LYS A 256 -43.11 2.88 -6.27
N ARG A 257 -42.33 3.06 -7.35
CA ARG A 257 -42.64 2.51 -8.67
C ARG A 257 -42.64 0.99 -8.68
N LYS A 258 -41.62 0.35 -8.10
CA LYS A 258 -41.56 -1.12 -7.94
C LYS A 258 -42.76 -1.65 -7.17
N LEU A 259 -43.14 -0.96 -6.08
CA LEU A 259 -44.33 -1.30 -5.30
C LEU A 259 -45.59 -1.15 -6.15
N HIS A 260 -45.74 -0.05 -6.88
CA HIS A 260 -46.88 0.18 -7.77
C HIS A 260 -46.96 -0.86 -8.90
N THR A 261 -45.83 -1.27 -9.49
CA THR A 261 -45.82 -2.35 -10.49
C THR A 261 -46.21 -3.69 -9.88
N ASN A 262 -45.76 -4.01 -8.67
CA ASN A 262 -46.12 -5.24 -7.97
C ASN A 262 -47.60 -5.25 -7.54
N LEU A 263 -48.12 -4.11 -7.10
CA LEU A 263 -49.55 -3.93 -6.84
C LEU A 263 -50.34 -4.06 -8.14
N GLY A 264 -49.86 -3.47 -9.24
CA GLY A 264 -50.46 -3.59 -10.57
C GLY A 264 -50.55 -5.05 -11.03
N THR A 265 -49.48 -5.84 -10.90
CA THR A 265 -49.48 -7.27 -11.24
C THR A 265 -50.38 -8.09 -10.30
N SER A 266 -50.46 -7.71 -9.02
CA SER A 266 -51.36 -8.37 -8.06
C SER A 266 -52.83 -8.06 -8.35
N ILE A 267 -53.13 -6.82 -8.74
CA ILE A 267 -54.48 -6.38 -9.14
C ILE A 267 -54.89 -7.10 -10.42
N THR A 268 -54.01 -7.17 -11.43
CA THR A 268 -54.32 -7.90 -12.67
C THR A 268 -54.51 -9.39 -12.39
N ALA A 269 -53.65 -10.03 -11.60
CA ALA A 269 -53.82 -11.43 -11.20
C ALA A 269 -55.16 -11.65 -10.47
N THR A 270 -55.51 -10.80 -9.51
CA THR A 270 -56.77 -10.88 -8.77
C THR A 270 -57.96 -10.64 -9.69
N SER A 271 -57.87 -9.67 -10.60
CA SER A 271 -58.90 -9.42 -11.62
C SER A 271 -59.08 -10.64 -12.51
N THR A 272 -58.00 -11.28 -12.98
CA THR A 272 -58.09 -12.51 -13.78
C THR A 272 -58.72 -13.66 -12.99
N SER A 273 -58.39 -13.82 -11.70
CA SER A 273 -59.04 -14.79 -10.82
C SER A 273 -60.53 -14.51 -10.63
N ILE A 274 -60.92 -13.24 -10.45
CA ILE A 274 -62.33 -12.84 -10.36
C ILE A 274 -63.06 -13.18 -11.66
N THR A 275 -62.49 -12.86 -12.82
CA THR A 275 -63.09 -13.19 -14.12
C THR A 275 -63.24 -14.71 -14.29
N ASN A 276 -62.22 -15.48 -13.93
CA ASN A 276 -62.26 -16.95 -14.01
C ASN A 276 -63.28 -17.57 -13.04
N ASN A 277 -63.40 -17.02 -11.83
CA ASN A 277 -64.42 -17.41 -10.87
C ASN A 277 -65.81 -17.03 -11.37
N GLY A 278 -65.98 -15.85 -11.98
CA GLY A 278 -67.23 -15.43 -12.60
C GLY A 278 -67.65 -16.34 -13.76
N LEU A 279 -66.70 -16.75 -14.62
CA LEU A 279 -66.94 -17.72 -15.68
C LEU A 279 -67.32 -19.10 -15.11
N SER A 280 -66.69 -19.50 -14.01
CA SER A 280 -67.01 -20.75 -13.32
C SER A 280 -68.38 -20.70 -12.64
N LEU A 281 -68.76 -19.54 -12.07
CA LEU A 281 -70.09 -19.29 -11.51
C LEU A 281 -71.16 -19.35 -12.60
N ALA A 282 -70.95 -18.69 -13.73
CA ALA A 282 -71.83 -18.75 -14.89
C ALA A 282 -72.00 -20.18 -15.42
N ASN A 283 -70.92 -20.98 -15.40
CA ASN A 283 -70.99 -22.40 -15.78
C ASN A 283 -71.77 -23.24 -14.75
N CYS A 284 -71.63 -22.94 -13.46
CA CYS A 284 -72.43 -23.56 -12.40
C CYS A 284 -73.91 -23.17 -12.50
N GLU A 285 -74.21 -21.90 -12.77
CA GLU A 285 -75.58 -21.42 -13.02
C GLU A 285 -76.19 -22.09 -14.24
N ALA A 286 -75.45 -22.21 -15.35
CA ALA A 286 -75.90 -22.95 -16.53
C ALA A 286 -76.17 -24.44 -16.22
N LYS A 287 -75.35 -25.07 -15.36
CA LYS A 287 -75.60 -26.44 -14.90
C LYS A 287 -76.85 -26.54 -14.02
N ILE A 288 -77.12 -25.56 -13.16
CA ILE A 288 -78.33 -25.52 -12.34
C ILE A 288 -79.56 -25.40 -13.24
N VAL A 289 -79.56 -24.48 -14.21
CA VAL A 289 -80.68 -24.33 -15.16
C VAL A 289 -80.91 -25.62 -15.96
N ASN A 290 -79.84 -26.30 -16.39
CA ASN A 290 -79.97 -27.60 -17.06
C ASN A 290 -80.52 -28.70 -16.14
N LEU A 291 -80.12 -28.72 -14.87
CA LEU A 291 -80.65 -29.69 -13.88
C LEU A 291 -82.11 -29.40 -13.53
N GLU A 292 -82.50 -28.12 -13.45
CA GLU A 292 -83.90 -27.71 -13.27
C GLU A 292 -84.76 -28.13 -14.48
N ALA A 293 -84.27 -27.92 -15.71
CA ALA A 293 -84.95 -28.41 -16.91
C ALA A 293 -85.09 -29.94 -16.93
N LEU A 294 -84.05 -30.68 -16.52
CA LEU A 294 -84.08 -32.15 -16.43
C LEU A 294 -85.04 -32.63 -15.32
N SER A 295 -85.15 -31.90 -14.20
CA SER A 295 -86.12 -32.20 -13.15
C SER A 295 -87.57 -31.98 -13.61
N ALA A 296 -87.81 -30.98 -14.45
CA ALA A 296 -89.12 -30.72 -15.05
C ALA A 296 -89.52 -31.80 -16.08
N GLU A 297 -88.55 -32.32 -16.86
CA GLU A 297 -88.78 -33.49 -17.73
C GLU A 297 -89.13 -34.75 -16.91
N LEU A 298 -88.45 -34.98 -15.78
CA LEU A 298 -88.75 -36.11 -14.89
C LEU A 298 -90.13 -35.97 -14.20
N GLU A 299 -90.59 -34.76 -13.89
CA GLU A 299 -91.95 -34.53 -13.40
C GLU A 299 -93.01 -34.87 -14.46
N GLN A 300 -92.75 -34.58 -15.75
CA GLN A 300 -93.64 -35.01 -16.84
C GLN A 300 -93.65 -36.54 -16.98
N GLU A 301 -92.51 -37.22 -16.90
CA GLU A 301 -92.49 -38.70 -16.91
C GLU A 301 -93.21 -39.31 -15.69
N GLY A 302 -93.13 -38.66 -14.53
CA GLY A 302 -93.88 -39.07 -13.33
C GLY A 302 -95.41 -39.05 -13.52
N THR A 303 -95.94 -38.10 -14.29
CA THR A 303 -97.38 -38.08 -14.63
C THR A 303 -97.78 -39.24 -15.55
N VAL A 304 -96.92 -39.61 -16.49
CA VAL A 304 -97.13 -40.76 -17.39
C VAL A 304 -97.10 -42.08 -16.61
N ILE A 305 -96.24 -42.21 -15.59
CA ILE A 305 -96.21 -43.38 -14.69
C ILE A 305 -97.50 -43.45 -13.84
N GLY A 306 -98.06 -42.31 -13.43
CA GLY A 306 -99.34 -42.24 -12.72
C GLY A 306 -100.53 -42.72 -13.56
N GLU A 307 -100.57 -42.35 -14.85
CA GLU A 307 -101.60 -42.83 -15.77
C GLU A 307 -101.46 -44.33 -16.09
N TYR A 308 -100.23 -44.84 -16.23
CA TYR A 308 -99.97 -46.27 -16.43
C TYR A 308 -100.48 -47.14 -15.27
N ASN A 309 -100.24 -46.71 -14.03
CA ASN A 309 -100.70 -47.45 -12.84
C ASN A 309 -102.23 -47.47 -12.72
N ARG A 310 -102.91 -46.36 -13.09
CA ARG A 310 -104.38 -46.27 -13.07
C ARG A 310 -105.04 -47.19 -14.11
N ILE A 311 -104.43 -47.34 -15.27
CA ILE A 311 -104.90 -48.26 -16.31
C ILE A 311 -104.71 -49.72 -15.88
N ASN A 312 -103.59 -50.06 -15.21
CA ASN A 312 -103.36 -51.42 -14.72
C ASN A 312 -104.37 -51.85 -13.63
N GLU A 313 -104.75 -50.96 -12.70
CA GLU A 313 -105.82 -51.25 -11.72
C GLU A 313 -107.17 -51.52 -12.40
N GLN A 314 -107.49 -50.79 -13.47
CA GLN A 314 -108.72 -51.02 -14.23
C GLN A 314 -108.71 -52.37 -14.95
N ILE A 315 -107.56 -52.81 -15.47
CA ILE A 315 -107.40 -54.12 -16.13
C ILE A 315 -107.56 -55.29 -15.13
N GLU A 316 -107.04 -55.18 -13.91
CA GLU A 316 -107.25 -56.20 -12.87
C GLU A 316 -108.74 -56.35 -12.51
N SER A 317 -109.46 -55.24 -12.35
CA SER A 317 -110.90 -55.28 -12.03
C SER A 317 -111.74 -55.94 -13.15
N LEU A 318 -111.36 -55.75 -14.41
CA LEU A 318 -112.02 -56.39 -15.55
C LEU A 318 -111.74 -57.89 -15.63
N ASN A 319 -110.54 -58.33 -15.27
CA ASN A 319 -110.18 -59.75 -15.27
C ASN A 319 -110.92 -60.54 -14.17
N THR A 320 -111.13 -59.94 -12.99
CA THR A 320 -111.92 -60.58 -11.92
C THR A 320 -113.40 -60.73 -12.33
N ALA A 321 -113.98 -59.72 -13.00
CA ALA A 321 -115.33 -59.81 -13.54
C ALA A 321 -115.47 -60.88 -14.65
N LYS A 322 -114.45 -61.04 -15.49
CA LYS A 322 -114.44 -62.06 -16.56
C LYS A 322 -114.38 -63.50 -16.01
N ASN A 323 -113.62 -63.72 -14.93
CA ASN A 323 -113.51 -65.03 -14.27
C ASN A 323 -114.80 -65.45 -13.54
N LEU A 324 -115.59 -64.48 -13.05
CA LEU A 324 -116.91 -64.77 -12.47
C LEU A 324 -117.93 -65.18 -13.55
N LYS A 325 -117.83 -64.61 -14.76
CA LYS A 325 -118.70 -64.96 -15.89
C LYS A 325 -118.46 -66.38 -16.39
N THR A 326 -117.20 -66.78 -16.62
CA THR A 326 -116.87 -68.15 -17.08
C THR A 326 -117.29 -69.24 -16.08
N ARG A 327 -117.21 -68.93 -14.78
CA ARG A 327 -117.63 -69.84 -13.71
C ARG A 327 -119.16 -70.01 -13.65
N ARG A 328 -119.92 -68.96 -13.97
CA ARG A 328 -121.38 -69.02 -14.13
C ARG A 328 -121.79 -69.91 -15.30
N ASP A 329 -121.16 -69.73 -16.47
CA ASP A 329 -121.48 -70.50 -17.67
C ASP A 329 -121.21 -72.01 -17.48
N THR A 330 -120.16 -72.36 -16.71
CA THR A 330 -119.83 -73.77 -16.41
C THR A 330 -120.86 -74.45 -15.50
N ILE A 331 -121.42 -73.70 -14.53
CA ILE A 331 -122.45 -74.21 -13.61
C ILE A 331 -123.78 -74.42 -14.36
N GLU A 332 -124.12 -73.52 -15.27
CA GLU A 332 -125.33 -73.60 -16.09
C GLU A 332 -125.32 -74.83 -17.01
N GLN A 333 -124.16 -75.12 -17.63
CA GLN A 333 -123.98 -76.30 -18.48
C GLN A 333 -124.10 -77.63 -17.71
N ASN A 334 -123.66 -77.65 -16.45
CA ASN A 334 -123.79 -78.83 -15.59
C ASN A 334 -125.24 -79.06 -15.14
N CYS A 335 -125.99 -78.01 -14.81
CA CYS A 335 -127.42 -78.12 -14.50
C CYS A 335 -128.25 -78.68 -15.67
N GLN A 336 -127.96 -78.27 -16.91
CA GLN A 336 -128.65 -78.81 -18.10
C GLN A 336 -128.40 -80.31 -18.30
N LYS A 337 -127.17 -80.80 -18.03
CA LYS A 337 -126.87 -82.24 -18.11
C LYS A 337 -127.63 -83.06 -17.07
N THR A 338 -127.81 -82.54 -15.85
CA THR A 338 -128.53 -83.24 -14.77
C THR A 338 -130.05 -83.26 -15.00
N ILE A 339 -130.61 -82.26 -15.67
CA ILE A 339 -132.02 -82.24 -16.06
C ILE A 339 -132.29 -83.27 -17.18
N ALA A 340 -131.39 -83.38 -18.16
CA ALA A 340 -131.52 -84.35 -19.25
C ALA A 340 -131.51 -85.82 -18.75
N THR A 341 -130.65 -86.15 -17.78
CA THR A 341 -130.61 -87.50 -17.19
C THR A 341 -131.83 -87.81 -16.33
N ARG A 342 -132.40 -86.80 -15.65
CA ARG A 342 -133.65 -86.94 -14.90
C ARG A 342 -134.82 -87.30 -15.82
N ASP A 343 -134.96 -86.62 -16.95
CA ASP A 343 -136.07 -86.86 -17.89
C ASP A 343 -135.98 -88.25 -18.54
N GLU A 344 -134.76 -88.72 -18.80
CA GLU A 344 -134.52 -90.06 -19.33
C GLU A 344 -134.92 -91.17 -18.32
N VAL A 345 -134.63 -90.99 -17.04
CA VAL A 345 -135.04 -91.92 -15.96
C VAL A 345 -136.56 -91.87 -15.74
N SER A 346 -137.17 -90.68 -15.84
CA SER A 346 -138.64 -90.53 -15.71
C SER A 346 -139.40 -91.26 -16.82
N SER A 347 -138.87 -91.28 -18.05
CA SER A 347 -139.49 -92.02 -19.16
C SER A 347 -139.43 -93.54 -18.97
N LYS A 348 -138.37 -94.06 -18.33
CA LYS A 348 -138.24 -95.49 -18.01
C LYS A 348 -139.19 -95.92 -16.89
N ILE A 349 -139.41 -95.06 -15.88
CA ILE A 349 -140.37 -95.32 -14.80
C ILE A 349 -141.81 -95.32 -15.34
N SER A 350 -142.15 -94.39 -16.24
CA SER A 350 -143.48 -94.33 -16.85
C SER A 350 -143.82 -95.55 -17.73
N ASN A 351 -142.82 -96.21 -18.33
CA ASN A 351 -143.06 -97.42 -19.12
C ASN A 351 -143.25 -98.67 -18.25
N LEU A 352 -142.57 -98.77 -17.10
CA LEU A 352 -142.81 -99.85 -16.14
C LEU A 352 -144.19 -99.74 -15.44
N ASP A 353 -144.66 -98.52 -15.16
CA ASP A 353 -146.01 -98.31 -14.60
C ASP A 353 -147.13 -98.71 -15.57
N ARG A 354 -146.88 -98.62 -16.89
CA ARG A 354 -147.89 -98.96 -17.90
C ARG A 354 -148.07 -100.47 -18.09
N GLU A 355 -147.02 -101.26 -17.93
CA GLU A 355 -147.14 -102.73 -17.98
C GLU A 355 -147.69 -103.31 -16.66
N LEU A 356 -147.50 -102.63 -15.52
CA LEU A 356 -148.12 -103.02 -14.25
C LEU A 356 -149.66 -102.85 -14.23
N GLN A 357 -150.22 -102.01 -15.10
CA GLN A 357 -151.68 -101.87 -15.26
C GLN A 357 -152.34 -103.01 -16.05
N GLU A 358 -151.57 -103.97 -16.58
CA GLU A 358 -152.10 -105.22 -17.17
C GLU A 358 -152.53 -106.25 -16.11
N LEU A 359 -152.26 -106.05 -14.80
CA LEU A 359 -152.46 -107.10 -13.79
C LEU A 359 -153.87 -107.25 -13.16
N PRO A 360 -154.76 -106.24 -13.03
CA PRO A 360 -156.05 -106.45 -12.35
C PRO A 360 -157.19 -107.00 -13.23
N LYS A 361 -157.11 -106.86 -14.57
CA LYS A 361 -158.18 -107.37 -15.46
C LYS A 361 -158.14 -108.88 -15.66
N TYR A 362 -156.99 -109.50 -15.41
CA TYR A 362 -156.85 -110.96 -15.45
C TYR A 362 -157.42 -111.66 -14.20
N GLU A 363 -157.70 -110.95 -13.09
CA GLU A 363 -158.31 -111.56 -11.89
C GLU A 363 -159.85 -111.45 -11.84
N GLU A 364 -160.48 -110.45 -12.48
CA GLU A 364 -161.94 -110.28 -12.44
C GLU A 364 -162.71 -111.20 -13.42
N GLN A 365 -162.08 -111.65 -14.51
CA GLN A 365 -162.67 -112.67 -15.40
C GLN A 365 -162.51 -114.12 -14.86
N ILE A 366 -161.59 -114.33 -13.92
CA ILE A 366 -161.39 -115.63 -13.27
C ILE A 366 -162.42 -115.87 -12.15
N SER A 367 -162.86 -114.85 -11.40
CA SER A 367 -163.91 -115.01 -10.36
C SER A 367 -165.36 -114.98 -10.92
N THR A 368 -165.58 -114.57 -12.17
CA THR A 368 -166.90 -114.68 -12.82
C THR A 368 -167.25 -116.11 -13.27
N GLN A 369 -166.33 -117.08 -13.13
CA GLN A 369 -166.70 -118.50 -13.05
C GLN A 369 -167.24 -118.94 -11.67
N GLU A 370 -167.08 -118.18 -10.58
CA GLU A 370 -167.34 -118.71 -9.22
C GLU A 370 -168.79 -118.53 -8.71
N ASN A 371 -169.55 -117.54 -9.21
CA ASN A 371 -170.92 -117.28 -8.73
C ASN A 371 -172.06 -117.80 -9.64
N LEU A 372 -171.86 -118.04 -10.96
CA LEU A 372 -172.90 -118.68 -11.83
C LEU A 372 -172.85 -120.23 -11.82
N LEU A 373 -171.82 -120.82 -11.19
CA LEU A 373 -171.71 -122.25 -10.90
C LEU A 373 -172.38 -122.64 -9.57
N ASN A 374 -172.62 -121.72 -8.64
CA ASN A 374 -173.07 -122.04 -7.27
C ASN A 374 -174.48 -121.58 -6.95
N GLU A 375 -174.92 -120.54 -7.63
CA GLU A 375 -176.31 -120.21 -7.67
C GLU A 375 -176.99 -121.13 -8.66
N LYS A 376 -177.38 -122.22 -8.07
CA LYS A 376 -178.64 -122.22 -7.33
C LYS A 376 -179.64 -122.59 -8.39
N ARG A 377 -179.72 -123.91 -8.57
CA ARG A 377 -180.07 -124.90 -7.50
C ARG A 377 -181.38 -124.41 -6.90
N LEU A 378 -182.32 -125.34 -6.80
CA LEU A 378 -183.70 -125.03 -6.48
C LEU A 378 -184.29 -124.26 -7.67
N HIS A 379 -184.90 -124.93 -8.65
CA HIS A 379 -186.10 -125.69 -8.37
C HIS A 379 -186.98 -124.85 -7.39
N LEU A 380 -188.22 -124.52 -7.73
CA LEU A 380 -189.25 -125.49 -7.39
C LEU A 380 -189.10 -125.97 -5.95
N GLU A 381 -190.26 -126.08 -5.33
CA GLU A 381 -190.44 -127.12 -4.33
C GLU A 381 -189.65 -126.79 -3.06
N THR A 382 -190.31 -126.35 -2.01
CA THR A 382 -191.66 -126.72 -1.61
C THR A 382 -191.98 -125.96 -0.33
#